data_AF-A0A2T0B325-F1
#
_entry.id   AF-A0A2T0B325-F1
#
_cell.length_a   1.000
_cell.length_b   1.000
_cell.length_c   1.000
_cell.angle_alpha   90.00
_cell.angle_beta   90.00
_cell.angle_gamma   90.00
#
_symmetry.space_group_name_H-M   'P 1'
#
loop_
_entity.id
_entity.type
_entity.pdbx_description
1 polymer ?
#
loop_
_entity_poly.entity_id
_entity_poly.type
_entity_poly.pdbx_seq_one_letter_code
_entity_poly.pdbx_strand_id
1 'polypeptide(L)'
;MTIFLYDIGEISGDSIFIDGTKMEACANKYTFVWKKAVSKNLERLLSKLADFVTECEELYGIKLVYDNKVKMKHVKKLHKKLYALKQKENIEFIHGCGKRKTPIQRSIEKLKEYLNKLKEYTQKIHTCGKRNSYSKADKDATFMRMKEDAMKNGQLKPAYNVQHGVDSKYIVWLTVGDQPADTTTLIPFLKSMEDFLHFRYLKITTDSGYESEENYYYIKENRKLSYIKPANYEIAKTR
;
A
#
# COMPACT_ATOMS: atom_id res chain seq x y z
N MET A 1 -9.82 14.71 -27.29
CA MET A 1 -8.61 15.05 -28.05
C MET A 1 -8.12 13.86 -28.87
N THR A 2 -7.79 12.72 -28.25
CA THR A 2 -7.36 11.50 -28.98
C THR A 2 -8.35 11.05 -30.07
N ILE A 3 -9.64 10.97 -29.75
CA ILE A 3 -10.69 10.63 -30.73
C ILE A 3 -10.68 11.61 -31.92
N PHE A 4 -10.62 12.92 -31.64
CA PHE A 4 -10.54 13.93 -32.69
C PHE A 4 -9.30 13.75 -33.59
N LEU A 5 -8.13 13.45 -33.01
CA LEU A 5 -6.91 13.18 -33.78
C LEU A 5 -7.04 11.94 -34.67
N TYR A 6 -7.80 10.93 -34.22
CA TYR A 6 -8.09 9.74 -35.00
C TYR A 6 -9.03 10.06 -36.16
N ASP A 7 -10.10 10.81 -35.89
CA ASP A 7 -11.10 11.17 -36.89
C ASP A 7 -10.52 12.02 -38.05
N ILE A 8 -9.51 12.85 -37.75
CA ILE A 8 -8.80 13.65 -38.77
C ILE A 8 -7.59 12.92 -39.40
N GLY A 9 -7.28 11.70 -38.96
CA GLY A 9 -6.19 10.88 -39.51
C GLY A 9 -4.77 11.24 -39.05
N GLU A 10 -4.62 12.06 -38.01
CA GLU A 10 -3.30 12.41 -37.44
C GLU A 10 -2.68 11.26 -36.61
N ILE A 11 -3.53 10.39 -36.08
CA ILE A 11 -3.11 9.14 -35.42
C ILE A 11 -3.69 7.94 -36.15
N SER A 12 -2.93 6.84 -36.17
CA SER A 12 -3.27 5.66 -36.95
C SER A 12 -4.37 4.80 -36.31
N GLY A 13 -4.38 4.73 -34.98
CA GLY A 13 -5.19 3.77 -34.23
C GLY A 13 -4.77 2.30 -34.38
N ASP A 14 -3.69 2.00 -35.11
CA ASP A 14 -3.22 0.63 -35.37
C ASP A 14 -2.19 0.17 -34.33
N SER A 15 -1.17 1.00 -34.09
CA SER A 15 -0.05 0.69 -33.19
C SER A 15 0.05 1.71 -32.06
N ILE A 16 0.26 1.22 -30.84
CA ILE A 16 0.56 2.06 -29.67
C ILE A 16 1.90 1.69 -29.08
N PHE A 17 2.69 2.72 -28.75
CA PHE A 17 3.96 2.60 -28.05
C PHE A 17 3.78 3.04 -26.61
N ILE A 18 4.03 2.14 -25.66
CA ILE A 18 3.81 2.40 -24.24
C ILE A 18 5.15 2.39 -23.51
N ASP A 19 5.39 3.43 -22.74
CA ASP A 19 6.56 3.57 -21.88
C ASP A 19 6.21 4.18 -20.52
N GLY A 20 7.07 3.89 -19.54
CA GLY A 20 6.87 4.17 -18.13
C GLY A 20 8.00 5.02 -17.56
N THR A 21 7.62 6.02 -16.75
CA THR A 21 8.58 6.78 -15.95
C THR A 21 8.08 6.94 -14.53
N LYS A 22 9.03 6.99 -13.58
CA LYS A 22 8.72 7.19 -12.17
C LYS A 22 8.95 8.65 -11.83
N MET A 23 7.93 9.28 -11.26
CA MET A 23 7.96 10.68 -10.84
C MET A 23 8.02 10.75 -9.32
N GLU A 24 9.07 11.37 -8.78
CA GLU A 24 9.21 11.55 -7.33
C GLU A 24 8.08 12.46 -6.82
N ALA A 25 7.40 12.03 -5.76
CA ALA A 25 6.35 12.82 -5.12
C ALA A 25 6.97 13.95 -4.30
N CYS A 26 6.28 15.10 -4.21
CA CYS A 26 6.63 16.18 -3.30
C CYS A 26 6.25 15.80 -1.85
N ALA A 27 6.99 14.84 -1.29
CA ALA A 27 6.71 14.26 0.01
C ALA A 27 8.01 14.05 0.80
N ASN A 28 7.90 14.01 2.13
CA ASN A 28 9.07 13.78 2.97
C ASN A 28 9.70 12.41 2.70
N LYS A 29 10.95 12.42 2.22
CA LYS A 29 11.72 11.26 1.76
C LYS A 29 12.08 10.25 2.87
N TYR A 30 11.97 10.67 4.13
CA TYR A 30 12.37 9.88 5.30
C TYR A 30 11.20 9.31 6.09
N THR A 31 9.95 9.61 5.71
CA THR A 31 8.77 9.20 6.48
C THR A 31 7.86 8.27 5.70
N PHE A 32 7.85 7.01 6.10
CA PHE A 32 7.09 5.96 5.41
C PHE A 32 6.41 5.00 6.34
N VAL A 33 5.49 4.22 5.76
CA VAL A 33 4.83 3.11 6.40
C VAL A 33 4.98 1.88 5.50
N TRP A 34 5.58 0.81 6.04
CA TRP A 34 5.66 -0.48 5.36
C TRP A 34 4.58 -1.42 5.90
N LYS A 35 3.72 -1.93 5.02
CA LYS A 35 2.62 -2.83 5.40
C LYS A 35 3.13 -4.06 6.15
N LYS A 36 4.23 -4.66 5.69
CA LYS A 36 4.88 -5.82 6.34
C LYS A 36 5.35 -5.51 7.77
N ALA A 37 6.00 -4.35 7.96
CA ALA A 37 6.48 -3.95 9.28
C ALA A 37 5.32 -3.66 10.25
N VAL A 38 4.28 -2.97 9.78
CA VAL A 38 3.08 -2.69 10.58
C VAL A 38 2.36 -3.99 10.95
N SER A 39 2.24 -4.93 10.02
CA SER A 39 1.59 -6.22 10.25
C SER A 39 2.33 -7.03 11.33
N LYS A 40 3.66 -7.13 11.23
CA LYS A 40 4.50 -7.78 12.26
C LYS A 40 4.38 -7.10 13.63
N ASN A 41 4.31 -5.77 13.66
CA ASN A 41 4.13 -5.03 14.90
C ASN A 41 2.72 -5.20 15.50
N LEU A 42 1.70 -5.35 14.65
CA LEU A 42 0.34 -5.65 15.07
C LEU A 42 0.25 -7.06 15.68
N GLU A 43 0.88 -8.07 15.08
CA GLU A 43 0.94 -9.42 15.65
C GLU A 43 1.60 -9.42 17.03
N ARG A 44 2.77 -8.78 17.16
CA ARG A 44 3.45 -8.61 18.45
C ARG A 44 2.59 -7.89 19.50
N LEU A 45 1.84 -6.87 19.07
CA LEU A 45 0.92 -6.14 19.94
C LEU A 45 -0.21 -7.06 20.44
N LEU A 46 -0.77 -7.90 19.56
CA LEU A 46 -1.83 -8.85 19.92
C LEU A 46 -1.32 -9.91 20.91
N SER A 47 -0.09 -10.39 20.78
CA SER A 47 0.53 -11.29 21.77
C SER A 47 0.67 -10.60 23.13
N LYS A 48 1.27 -9.40 23.18
CA LYS A 48 1.40 -8.64 24.43
C LYS A 48 0.07 -8.32 25.10
N LEU A 49 -0.96 -8.08 24.28
CA LEU A 49 -2.31 -7.83 24.74
C LEU A 49 -2.94 -9.10 25.33
N ALA A 50 -2.65 -10.29 24.79
CA ALA A 50 -3.07 -11.55 25.37
C ALA A 50 -2.43 -11.77 26.75
N ASP A 51 -1.11 -11.58 26.86
CA ASP A 51 -0.41 -11.68 28.15
C ASP A 51 -0.96 -10.68 29.16
N PHE A 52 -1.24 -9.45 28.72
CA PHE A 52 -1.83 -8.40 29.56
C PHE A 52 -3.26 -8.73 30.02
N VAL A 53 -4.06 -9.40 29.18
CA VAL A 53 -5.39 -9.87 29.58
C VAL A 53 -5.24 -10.89 30.71
N THR A 54 -4.39 -11.91 30.54
CA THR A 54 -4.09 -12.92 31.57
C THR A 54 -3.64 -12.27 32.88
N GLU A 55 -2.70 -11.32 32.80
CA GLU A 55 -2.22 -10.53 33.96
C GLU A 55 -3.39 -9.84 34.68
N CYS A 56 -4.34 -9.26 33.94
CA CYS A 56 -5.52 -8.64 34.55
C CYS A 56 -6.53 -9.65 35.11
N GLU A 57 -6.62 -10.86 34.55
CA GLU A 57 -7.49 -11.92 35.09
C GLU A 57 -6.99 -12.38 36.47
N GLU A 58 -5.68 -12.57 36.60
CA GLU A 58 -5.01 -12.95 37.84
C GLU A 58 -5.07 -11.84 38.89
N LEU A 59 -4.74 -10.59 38.52
CA LEU A 59 -4.68 -9.47 39.47
C LEU A 59 -6.06 -9.04 39.98
N TYR A 60 -7.09 -9.11 39.14
CA TYR A 60 -8.40 -8.51 39.44
C TYR A 60 -9.54 -9.52 39.49
N GLY A 61 -9.27 -10.83 39.35
CA GLY A 61 -10.29 -11.88 39.33
C GLY A 61 -11.25 -11.76 38.13
N ILE A 62 -10.83 -11.08 37.06
CA ILE A 62 -11.67 -10.85 35.88
C ILE A 62 -11.64 -12.10 35.00
N LYS A 63 -12.76 -12.78 34.82
CA LYS A 63 -12.86 -13.86 33.80
C LYS A 63 -13.31 -13.32 32.44
N LEU A 64 -12.55 -13.59 31.38
CA LEU A 64 -12.89 -13.34 29.99
C LEU A 64 -12.81 -14.68 29.24
N VAL A 65 -13.90 -15.05 28.58
CA VAL A 65 -13.88 -16.20 27.66
C VAL A 65 -13.23 -15.75 26.36
N TYR A 66 -12.02 -16.25 26.04
CA TYR A 66 -11.37 -16.09 24.75
C TYR A 66 -10.55 -17.35 24.40
N ASP A 67 -10.76 -17.93 23.21
CA ASP A 67 -10.06 -19.15 22.74
C ASP A 67 -8.61 -18.85 22.33
N ASN A 68 -7.77 -18.39 23.27
CA ASN A 68 -6.37 -17.99 23.05
C ASN A 68 -6.14 -16.94 21.94
N LYS A 69 -7.21 -16.29 21.46
CA LYS A 69 -7.15 -15.22 20.45
C LYS A 69 -7.88 -13.99 20.97
N VAL A 70 -7.12 -12.99 21.41
CA VAL A 70 -7.68 -11.70 21.84
C VAL A 70 -8.14 -10.89 20.64
N LYS A 71 -9.47 -10.82 20.47
CA LYS A 71 -10.15 -9.91 19.55
C LYS A 71 -10.52 -8.60 20.24
N MET A 72 -10.76 -7.55 19.45
CA MET A 72 -11.21 -6.22 19.92
C MET A 72 -12.38 -6.26 20.92
N LYS A 73 -13.31 -7.20 20.78
CA LYS A 73 -14.44 -7.38 21.70
C LYS A 73 -14.00 -7.70 23.14
N HIS A 74 -12.94 -8.50 23.32
CA HIS A 74 -12.43 -8.87 24.64
C HIS A 74 -11.73 -7.68 25.29
N VAL A 75 -10.97 -6.90 24.52
CA VAL A 75 -10.32 -5.66 24.98
C VAL A 75 -11.35 -4.63 25.48
N LYS A 76 -12.44 -4.44 24.73
CA LYS A 76 -13.54 -3.55 25.14
C LYS A 76 -14.23 -4.04 26.42
N LYS A 77 -14.41 -5.36 26.59
CA LYS A 77 -14.97 -5.95 27.81
C LYS A 77 -14.02 -5.74 29.00
N LEU A 78 -12.72 -5.99 28.82
CA LEU A 78 -11.70 -5.75 29.85
C LEU A 78 -11.71 -4.28 30.30
N HIS A 79 -11.76 -3.36 29.33
CA HIS A 79 -11.83 -1.93 29.61
C HIS A 79 -13.04 -1.57 30.49
N LYS A 80 -14.24 -2.09 30.16
CA LYS A 80 -15.43 -1.87 30.99
C LYS A 80 -15.27 -2.42 32.42
N LYS A 81 -14.71 -3.63 32.56
CA LYS A 81 -14.50 -4.27 33.87
C LYS A 81 -13.49 -3.52 34.74
N LEU A 82 -12.37 -3.08 34.18
CA LEU A 82 -11.38 -2.27 34.91
C LEU A 82 -11.97 -0.94 35.39
N TYR A 83 -12.81 -0.29 34.58
CA TYR A 83 -13.50 0.93 34.99
C TYR A 83 -14.56 0.70 36.07
N ALA A 84 -15.29 -0.43 36.03
CA ALA A 84 -16.21 -0.80 37.09
C ALA A 84 -15.49 -1.06 38.42
N LEU A 85 -14.32 -1.72 38.37
CA LEU A 85 -13.46 -1.90 39.55
C LEU A 85 -12.94 -0.57 40.09
N LYS A 86 -12.50 0.34 39.22
CA LYS A 86 -12.09 1.69 39.61
C LYS A 86 -13.20 2.40 40.40
N GLN A 87 -14.44 2.32 39.93
CA GLN A 87 -15.60 2.92 40.61
C GLN A 87 -15.90 2.23 41.94
N LYS A 88 -15.84 0.90 41.98
CA LYS A 88 -16.09 0.11 43.19
C LYS A 88 -15.07 0.41 44.30
N GLU A 89 -13.80 0.59 43.93
CA GLU A 89 -12.71 0.89 44.87
C GLU A 89 -12.53 2.40 45.11
N ASN A 90 -13.38 3.25 44.51
CA ASN A 90 -13.32 4.71 44.59
C ASN A 90 -11.92 5.30 44.32
N ILE A 91 -11.24 4.80 43.29
CA ILE A 91 -9.86 5.18 42.99
C ILE A 91 -9.81 6.45 42.14
N GLU A 92 -9.25 7.51 42.69
CA GLU A 92 -8.91 8.71 41.94
C GLU A 92 -7.58 8.57 41.20
N PHE A 93 -7.53 9.08 39.97
CA PHE A 93 -6.32 9.02 39.16
C PHE A 93 -5.37 10.15 39.54
N ILE A 94 -4.13 9.78 39.84
CA ILE A 94 -3.10 10.75 40.17
C ILE A 94 -2.19 10.98 38.96
N HIS A 95 -1.89 12.25 38.70
CA HIS A 95 -1.03 12.72 37.61
C HIS A 95 0.10 13.60 38.16
N GLY A 96 1.27 13.54 37.53
CA GLY A 96 2.46 14.32 37.91
C GLY A 96 3.72 13.46 38.13
N CYS A 97 4.89 14.10 38.04
CA CYS A 97 6.17 13.47 38.31
C CYS A 97 6.30 13.08 39.80
N GLY A 98 6.92 11.94 40.10
CA GLY A 98 7.10 11.45 41.48
C GLY A 98 5.87 10.81 42.15
N LYS A 99 4.68 10.84 41.52
CA LYS A 99 3.47 10.23 42.10
C LYS A 99 3.35 8.74 41.77
N ARG A 100 3.10 7.90 42.79
CA ARG A 100 2.96 6.44 42.64
C ARG A 100 1.55 6.04 42.24
N LYS A 101 1.32 5.85 40.93
CA LYS A 101 0.03 5.38 40.38
C LYS A 101 -0.38 4.03 40.97
N THR A 102 -1.66 3.86 41.25
CA THR A 102 -2.26 2.58 41.70
C THR A 102 -2.14 1.51 40.60
N PRO A 103 -2.15 0.21 40.96
CA PRO A 103 -2.13 -0.88 39.98
C PRO A 103 -3.23 -0.74 38.92
N ILE A 104 -4.46 -0.42 39.35
CA ILE A 104 -5.60 -0.29 38.43
C ILE A 104 -5.44 0.89 37.45
N GLN A 105 -4.89 2.02 37.91
CA GLN A 105 -4.62 3.17 37.05
C GLN A 105 -3.60 2.77 35.97
N ARG A 106 -2.52 2.08 36.36
CA ARG A 106 -1.50 1.59 35.43
C ARG A 106 -2.09 0.62 34.41
N SER A 107 -2.92 -0.33 34.84
CA SER A 107 -3.60 -1.28 33.94
C SER A 107 -4.54 -0.57 32.97
N ILE A 108 -5.32 0.42 33.42
CA ILE A 108 -6.22 1.19 32.55
C ILE A 108 -5.44 2.02 31.54
N GLU A 109 -4.37 2.70 31.96
CA GLU A 109 -3.50 3.47 31.06
C GLU A 109 -2.81 2.58 30.03
N LYS A 110 -2.22 1.45 30.45
CA LYS A 110 -1.60 0.45 29.57
C LYS A 110 -2.60 -0.13 28.56
N LEU A 111 -3.83 -0.42 28.99
CA LEU A 111 -4.90 -0.87 28.09
C LEU A 111 -5.28 0.20 27.06
N LYS A 112 -5.34 1.47 27.46
CA LYS A 112 -5.60 2.60 26.54
C LYS A 112 -4.47 2.76 25.51
N GLU A 113 -3.21 2.62 25.93
CA GLU A 113 -2.06 2.64 25.03
C GLU A 113 -2.17 1.53 23.98
N TYR A 114 -2.48 0.30 24.40
CA TYR A 114 -2.69 -0.80 23.47
C TYR A 114 -3.86 -0.54 22.51
N LEU A 115 -4.98 -0.02 23.00
CA LEU A 115 -6.12 0.34 22.15
C LEU A 115 -5.76 1.41 21.11
N ASN A 116 -4.99 2.43 21.50
CA ASN A 116 -4.52 3.46 20.60
C ASN A 116 -3.57 2.89 19.54
N LYS A 117 -2.63 2.03 19.93
CA LYS A 117 -1.72 1.35 18.99
C LYS A 117 -2.44 0.42 18.02
N LEU A 118 -3.47 -0.29 18.49
CA LEU A 118 -4.26 -1.17 17.66
C LEU A 118 -5.02 -0.34 16.59
N LYS A 119 -5.67 0.75 16.99
CA LYS A 119 -6.29 1.71 16.04
C LYS A 119 -5.29 2.25 15.03
N GLU A 120 -4.12 2.69 15.50
CA GLU A 120 -3.05 3.22 14.66
C GLU A 120 -2.61 2.21 13.58
N TYR A 121 -2.36 0.96 13.97
CA TYR A 121 -1.92 -0.09 13.05
C TYR A 121 -3.02 -0.52 12.08
N THR A 122 -4.26 -0.65 12.54
CA THR A 122 -5.40 -0.94 11.66
C THR A 122 -5.57 0.16 10.62
N GLN A 123 -5.49 1.44 11.01
CA GLN A 123 -5.59 2.56 10.08
C GLN A 123 -4.44 2.56 9.06
N LYS A 124 -3.22 2.27 9.50
CA LYS A 124 -2.05 2.16 8.61
C LYS A 124 -2.21 1.05 7.57
N ILE A 125 -2.64 -0.15 7.99
CA ILE A 125 -2.88 -1.27 7.07
C ILE A 125 -4.02 -0.96 6.10
N HIS A 126 -5.09 -0.32 6.59
CA HIS A 126 -6.20 0.11 5.75
C HIS A 126 -5.75 1.14 4.70
N THR A 127 -4.94 2.14 5.10
CA THR A 127 -4.39 3.16 4.20
C THR A 127 -3.46 2.56 3.14
N CYS A 128 -2.65 1.55 3.49
CA CYS A 128 -1.87 0.81 2.49
C CYS A 128 -2.77 0.14 1.44
N GLY A 129 -3.95 -0.36 1.82
CA GLY A 129 -4.83 -1.09 0.92
C GLY A 129 -4.12 -2.30 0.30
N LYS A 130 -4.07 -2.37 -1.03
CA LYS A 130 -3.34 -3.42 -1.78
C LYS A 130 -1.82 -3.17 -1.84
N ARG A 131 -1.36 -1.94 -1.62
CA ARG A 131 0.05 -1.54 -1.71
C ARG A 131 0.89 -2.09 -0.57
N ASN A 132 2.20 -2.14 -0.81
CA ASN A 132 3.19 -2.54 0.18
C ASN A 132 3.67 -1.40 1.08
N SER A 133 3.57 -0.16 0.62
CA SER A 133 4.02 1.02 1.37
C SER A 133 3.27 2.29 0.95
N TYR A 134 3.42 3.34 1.75
CA TYR A 134 3.01 4.70 1.40
C TYR A 134 3.82 5.74 2.18
N SER A 135 3.85 7.00 1.70
CA SER A 135 4.44 8.13 2.43
C SER A 135 3.51 8.69 3.50
N LYS A 136 4.06 9.07 4.65
CA LYS A 136 3.22 9.68 5.71
C LYS A 136 2.66 11.03 5.30
N ALA A 137 3.39 11.78 4.47
CA ALA A 137 3.00 13.11 3.99
C ALA A 137 2.06 13.02 2.78
N ASP A 138 2.35 12.12 1.85
CA ASP A 138 1.50 11.82 0.69
C ASP A 138 1.08 10.35 0.74
N LYS A 139 -0.18 10.10 1.11
CA LYS A 139 -0.68 8.75 1.32
C LYS A 139 -0.90 7.99 0.02
N ASP A 140 -0.88 8.64 -1.13
CA ASP A 140 -1.10 8.00 -2.44
C ASP A 140 0.23 7.61 -3.10
N ALA A 141 1.31 8.31 -2.76
CA ALA A 141 2.66 7.96 -3.19
C ALA A 141 3.19 6.66 -2.56
N THR A 142 3.78 5.81 -3.39
CA THR A 142 4.39 4.53 -2.98
C THR A 142 5.90 4.61 -3.04
N PHE A 143 6.61 3.88 -2.18
CA PHE A 143 8.07 3.88 -2.23
C PHE A 143 8.58 2.99 -3.37
N MET A 144 9.24 3.62 -4.34
CA MET A 144 9.75 3.00 -5.56
C MET A 144 11.26 3.22 -5.69
N ARG A 145 11.92 2.33 -6.44
CA ARG A 145 13.31 2.54 -6.84
C ARG A 145 13.32 3.48 -8.03
N MET A 146 14.04 4.60 -7.91
CA MET A 146 14.19 5.57 -8.98
C MET A 146 15.35 5.18 -9.90
N LYS A 147 15.31 5.61 -11.17
CA LYS A 147 16.45 5.47 -12.10
C LYS A 147 17.65 6.30 -11.61
N GLU A 148 17.37 7.52 -11.14
CA GLU A 148 18.37 8.42 -10.58
C GLU A 148 18.64 8.07 -9.11
N ASP A 149 19.71 7.31 -8.90
CA ASP A 149 20.25 6.99 -7.58
C ASP A 149 21.69 7.52 -7.49
N ALA A 150 21.82 8.84 -7.33
CA ALA A 150 23.11 9.53 -7.29
C ALA A 150 24.04 8.99 -6.19
N MET A 151 23.47 8.51 -5.08
CA MET A 151 24.23 7.93 -3.96
C MET A 151 24.46 6.42 -4.11
N LYS A 152 23.89 5.77 -5.14
CA LYS A 152 23.94 4.32 -5.41
C LYS A 152 23.58 3.45 -4.19
N ASN A 153 22.77 3.97 -3.28
CA ASN A 153 22.42 3.28 -2.03
C ASN A 153 21.12 2.48 -2.16
N GLY A 154 20.49 2.47 -3.34
CA GLY A 154 19.23 1.79 -3.60
C GLY A 154 18.06 2.40 -2.84
N GLN A 155 18.16 3.66 -2.38
CA GLN A 155 17.13 4.25 -1.54
C GLN A 155 15.83 4.41 -2.31
N LEU A 156 14.77 3.82 -1.75
CA LEU A 156 13.43 3.98 -2.26
C LEU A 156 12.92 5.38 -1.93
N LYS A 157 12.24 6.01 -2.89
CA LYS A 157 11.64 7.33 -2.73
C LYS A 157 10.13 7.25 -2.94
N PRO A 158 9.34 8.09 -2.27
CA PRO A 158 7.92 8.19 -2.57
C PRO A 158 7.74 8.70 -3.99
N ALA A 159 7.01 7.96 -4.79
CA ALA A 159 6.85 8.24 -6.21
C ALA A 159 5.52 7.72 -6.74
N TYR A 160 5.20 8.17 -7.94
CA TYR A 160 4.15 7.63 -8.79
C TYR A 160 4.77 7.03 -10.03
N ASN A 161 4.17 5.95 -10.53
CA ASN A 161 4.51 5.41 -11.82
C ASN A 161 3.58 6.00 -12.88
N VAL A 162 4.14 6.79 -13.78
CA VAL A 162 3.43 7.44 -14.88
C VAL A 162 3.66 6.62 -16.13
N GLN A 163 2.59 6.26 -16.79
CA GLN A 163 2.58 5.46 -18.00
C GLN A 163 1.94 6.28 -19.09
N HIS A 164 2.53 6.28 -20.27
CA HIS A 164 2.02 7.03 -21.41
C HIS A 164 2.03 6.17 -22.66
N GLY A 165 1.02 6.38 -23.49
CA GLY A 165 0.88 5.74 -24.79
C GLY A 165 1.04 6.77 -25.89
N VAL A 166 1.79 6.42 -26.91
CA VAL A 166 2.10 7.28 -28.05
C VAL A 166 1.64 6.59 -29.34
N ASP A 167 1.00 7.38 -30.20
CA ASP A 167 0.70 7.04 -31.59
C ASP A 167 1.14 8.23 -32.45
N SER A 168 1.86 7.95 -33.54
CA SER A 168 2.55 8.96 -34.35
C SER A 168 3.45 9.88 -33.48
N LYS A 169 3.03 11.13 -33.26
CA LYS A 169 3.77 12.16 -32.50
C LYS A 169 3.02 12.63 -31.25
N TYR A 170 1.91 11.96 -30.92
CA TYR A 170 0.97 12.39 -29.88
C TYR A 170 0.95 11.43 -28.71
N ILE A 171 0.93 11.98 -27.50
CA ILE A 171 0.53 11.24 -26.31
C ILE A 171 -0.98 11.06 -26.38
N VAL A 172 -1.43 9.83 -26.61
CA VAL A 172 -2.84 9.48 -26.80
C VAL A 172 -3.53 9.04 -25.52
N TRP A 173 -2.76 8.59 -24.54
CA TRP A 173 -3.26 8.15 -23.24
C TRP A 173 -2.20 8.30 -22.14
N LEU A 174 -2.64 8.56 -20.91
CA LEU A 174 -1.79 8.72 -19.73
C LEU A 174 -2.47 8.07 -18.52
N THR A 175 -1.72 7.30 -17.74
CA THR A 175 -2.18 6.83 -16.43
C THR A 175 -1.12 7.08 -15.37
N VAL A 176 -1.57 7.36 -14.14
CA VAL A 176 -0.71 7.52 -12.97
C VAL A 176 -1.10 6.46 -11.95
N GLY A 177 -0.11 5.71 -11.49
CA GLY A 177 -0.32 4.54 -10.65
C GLY A 177 0.65 4.46 -9.47
N ASP A 178 0.32 3.58 -8.54
CA ASP A 178 1.08 3.27 -7.34
C ASP A 178 1.99 2.05 -7.51
N GLN A 179 1.96 1.42 -8.69
CA GLN A 179 2.67 0.19 -9.01
C GLN A 179 4.17 0.46 -9.23
N PRO A 180 5.08 -0.15 -8.45
CA PRO A 180 6.52 0.07 -8.60
C PRO A 180 7.12 -0.52 -9.89
N ALA A 181 6.49 -1.54 -10.46
CA ALA A 181 6.98 -2.28 -11.63
C ALA A 181 6.03 -2.15 -12.81
N ASP A 182 6.60 -2.02 -14.00
CA ASP A 182 5.87 -1.76 -15.24
C ASP A 182 5.11 -3.00 -15.75
N THR A 183 5.55 -4.21 -15.39
CA THR A 183 4.80 -5.45 -15.67
C THR A 183 3.33 -5.40 -15.23
N THR A 184 3.05 -4.76 -14.09
CA THR A 184 1.69 -4.69 -13.53
C THR A 184 0.85 -3.51 -14.02
N THR A 185 1.42 -2.61 -14.84
CA THR A 185 0.72 -1.40 -15.31
C THR A 185 0.07 -1.57 -16.68
N LEU A 186 0.57 -2.50 -17.52
CA LEU A 186 0.10 -2.64 -18.91
C LEU A 186 -1.40 -2.93 -19.00
N ILE A 187 -1.88 -3.95 -18.28
CA ILE A 187 -3.28 -4.36 -18.35
C ILE A 187 -4.21 -3.24 -17.85
N PRO A 188 -3.98 -2.62 -16.66
CA PRO A 188 -4.74 -1.45 -16.24
C PRO A 188 -4.71 -0.29 -17.25
N PHE A 189 -3.54 -0.01 -17.84
CA PHE A 189 -3.36 1.04 -18.83
C PHE A 189 -4.24 0.79 -20.07
N LEU A 190 -4.17 -0.42 -20.64
CA LEU A 190 -4.95 -0.79 -21.82
C LEU A 190 -6.45 -0.74 -21.54
N LYS A 191 -6.91 -1.31 -20.42
CA LYS A 191 -8.33 -1.26 -20.04
C LYS A 191 -8.82 0.17 -19.90
N SER A 192 -8.08 0.97 -19.14
CA SER A 192 -8.43 2.38 -18.93
C SER A 192 -8.49 3.16 -20.24
N MET A 193 -7.64 2.86 -21.22
CA MET A 193 -7.67 3.50 -22.53
C MET A 193 -8.87 3.04 -23.36
N GLU A 194 -9.14 1.73 -23.40
CA GLU A 194 -10.22 1.13 -24.17
C GLU A 194 -11.62 1.49 -23.65
N ASP A 195 -11.74 1.80 -22.37
CA ASP A 195 -12.99 2.28 -21.79
C ASP A 195 -13.38 3.69 -22.29
N PHE A 196 -12.41 4.46 -22.81
CA PHE A 196 -12.62 5.84 -23.26
C PHE A 196 -12.53 6.05 -24.78
N LEU A 197 -11.74 5.23 -25.48
CA LEU A 197 -11.60 5.33 -26.94
C LEU A 197 -12.66 4.47 -27.64
N HIS A 198 -13.27 4.99 -28.71
CA HIS A 198 -14.22 4.22 -29.53
C HIS A 198 -13.54 3.20 -30.46
N PHE A 199 -12.20 3.17 -30.49
CA PHE A 199 -11.38 2.31 -31.32
C PHE A 199 -10.36 1.58 -30.42
N ARG A 200 -9.75 0.52 -30.96
CA ARG A 200 -8.78 -0.30 -30.23
C ARG A 200 -7.50 -0.47 -31.03
N TYR A 201 -6.38 -0.26 -30.37
CA TYR A 201 -5.06 -0.56 -30.91
C TYR A 201 -4.86 -2.07 -31.05
N LEU A 202 -4.44 -2.49 -32.25
CA LEU A 202 -4.18 -3.90 -32.56
C LEU A 202 -2.75 -4.30 -32.19
N LYS A 203 -1.77 -3.41 -32.34
CA LYS A 203 -0.35 -3.68 -32.08
C LYS A 203 0.09 -2.97 -30.82
N ILE A 204 0.45 -3.74 -29.80
CA ILE A 204 0.89 -3.21 -28.50
C ILE A 204 2.41 -3.32 -28.43
N THR A 205 3.11 -2.19 -28.44
CA THR A 205 4.57 -2.13 -28.44
C THR A 205 5.08 -1.55 -27.12
N THR A 206 5.96 -2.27 -26.42
CA THR A 206 6.50 -1.85 -25.13
C THR A 206 7.97 -2.23 -24.97
N ASP A 207 8.64 -1.68 -23.97
CA ASP A 207 9.95 -2.17 -23.55
C ASP A 207 9.87 -3.52 -22.80
N SER A 208 11.02 -4.05 -22.40
CA SER A 208 11.11 -5.33 -21.70
C SER A 208 10.68 -5.29 -20.23
N GLY A 209 10.50 -4.10 -19.65
CA GLY A 209 9.97 -3.92 -18.31
C GLY A 209 8.51 -4.36 -18.18
N TYR A 210 7.81 -4.52 -19.30
CA TYR A 210 6.43 -5.02 -19.37
C TYR A 210 6.34 -6.52 -19.66
N GLU A 211 7.46 -7.23 -19.83
CA GLU A 211 7.41 -8.66 -20.10
C GLU A 211 6.83 -9.44 -18.91
N SER A 212 5.70 -10.11 -19.13
CA SER A 212 5.13 -11.08 -18.20
C SER A 212 4.19 -12.03 -18.93
N GLU A 213 4.02 -13.25 -18.40
CA GLU A 213 3.08 -14.23 -18.95
C GLU A 213 1.66 -13.69 -18.95
N GLU A 214 1.26 -12.99 -17.87
CA GLU A 214 -0.06 -12.38 -17.74
C GLU A 214 -0.31 -11.32 -18.81
N ASN A 215 0.70 -10.53 -19.15
CA ASN A 215 0.61 -9.51 -20.21
C ASN A 215 0.48 -10.15 -21.59
N TYR A 216 1.29 -11.17 -21.90
CA TYR A 216 1.16 -11.92 -23.16
C TYR A 216 -0.21 -12.59 -23.29
N TYR A 217 -0.65 -13.25 -22.22
CA TYR A 217 -1.95 -13.92 -22.19
C TYR A 217 -3.09 -12.93 -22.40
N TYR A 218 -3.07 -11.79 -21.70
CA TYR A 218 -4.09 -10.75 -21.86
C TYR A 218 -4.15 -10.20 -23.29
N ILE A 219 -3.00 -9.88 -23.90
CA ILE A 219 -2.94 -9.36 -25.28
C ILE A 219 -3.50 -10.40 -26.26
N LYS A 220 -3.10 -11.68 -26.11
CA LYS A 220 -3.55 -12.78 -26.96
C LYS A 220 -5.05 -13.03 -26.87
N GLU A 221 -5.61 -13.11 -25.66
CA GLU A 221 -7.05 -13.30 -25.43
C GLU A 221 -7.89 -12.17 -26.03
N ASN A 222 -7.34 -10.94 -26.03
CA ASN A 222 -7.97 -9.79 -26.66
C ASN A 222 -7.71 -9.65 -28.16
N ARG A 223 -7.16 -10.69 -28.82
CA ARG A 223 -6.87 -10.76 -30.27
C ARG A 223 -5.98 -9.61 -30.77
N LYS A 224 -5.03 -9.18 -29.94
CA LYS A 224 -4.03 -8.16 -30.27
C LYS A 224 -2.66 -8.80 -30.53
N LEU A 225 -1.79 -8.05 -31.18
CA LEU A 225 -0.41 -8.44 -31.45
C LEU A 225 0.51 -7.84 -30.39
N SER A 226 1.33 -8.70 -29.78
CA SER A 226 2.32 -8.32 -28.78
C SER A 226 3.67 -8.02 -29.45
N TYR A 227 4.17 -6.81 -29.25
CA TYR A 227 5.52 -6.36 -29.59
C TYR A 227 6.25 -5.91 -28.32
N ILE A 228 6.23 -6.79 -27.30
CA ILE A 228 6.98 -6.60 -26.06
C ILE A 228 8.42 -7.09 -26.29
N LYS A 229 9.41 -6.25 -25.98
CA LYS A 229 10.81 -6.69 -26.05
C LYS A 229 11.07 -7.79 -25.00
N PRO A 230 11.70 -8.92 -25.36
CA PRO A 230 12.09 -9.93 -24.38
C PRO A 230 13.09 -9.37 -23.35
N ALA A 231 13.09 -9.83 -22.10
CA ALA A 231 14.04 -9.39 -21.07
C ALA A 231 15.50 -9.72 -21.44
N ASN A 232 15.73 -10.78 -22.21
CA ASN A 232 17.06 -11.15 -22.71
C ASN A 232 17.50 -10.35 -23.94
N TYR A 233 16.69 -9.41 -24.44
CA TYR A 233 16.95 -8.69 -25.70
C TYR A 233 18.28 -7.92 -25.69
N GLU A 234 18.60 -7.22 -24.60
CA GLU A 234 19.88 -6.48 -24.50
C GLU A 234 21.09 -7.41 -24.39
N ILE A 235 20.93 -8.58 -23.76
CA ILE A 235 21.98 -9.62 -23.69
C ILE A 235 22.19 -10.26 -25.08
N ALA A 236 21.12 -10.43 -25.85
CA ALA A 236 21.16 -11.01 -27.19
C ALA A 236 21.84 -10.09 -28.21
N LYS A 237 21.86 -8.76 -28.02
CA LYS A 237 22.60 -7.81 -28.88
C LYS A 237 24.11 -7.88 -28.74
N THR A 238 24.61 -8.35 -27.60
CA THR A 238 26.05 -8.41 -27.30
C THR A 238 26.73 -9.72 -27.73
N ARG A 239 25.98 -10.66 -28.32
CA ARG A 239 26.51 -11.86 -28.97
C ARG A 239 26.57 -11.67 -30.48
#